data_AF-A0A835UNK8-F1
#
_entry.id   AF-A0A835UNK8-F1
#
_cell.length_a   1.000
_cell.length_b   1.000
_cell.length_c   1.000
_cell.angle_alpha   90.00
_cell.angle_beta   90.00
_cell.angle_gamma   90.00
#
_symmetry.space_group_name_H-M   'P 1'
#
loop_
_entity.id
_entity.type
_entity.pdbx_description
1 polymer ?
#
loop_
_entity_poly.entity_id
_entity_poly.type
_entity_poly.pdbx_seq_one_letter_code
_entity_poly.pdbx_strand_id
1 'polypeptide(L)'
;MTSVAEEVFNQISCPDTVLWNTLITGLVRNCSFLRAVKAFERMVALGSHCDSTTLAVVLPATAELRDLILGKVIHCFVVKSGMEAQSHVITGFITLYSKCDEIHDAEFLFHEIEQPDLIHWNAMISGYSSAGYIRSSVCLFKDLMLSGWCPNSSTVVALIPVTDSFGHVSLCRAIHGFALKTSFDLNLLVCTALTTVYSRLNCMDAARQVFDGMQEKSMASWNAMISAYAQNGLTEAAISLFREMQSLNLKPNPMTASSILSACAQLGALTLGKQVHRMITEEKLELNVFVSTALIDMYAKCGNIMEAQKIFDCMTEKNEVSWNAIISGFGLHGYGCEALRLFREMLSAQISPTATTFLSILHACSHGGLVEEGQAIFQSMSHTYGIRPWHEHYACMVDIFGRAGRLNEALEFIGTVPGDVGPGVWAALLGACRIHKEANIAKLAAEKLVQLEPENPGYYVLLSNIYSASQNFPEAAAVRDVAKRRKLIKLPGCTLIEVKDVLHVFTAGDRSHPQTSSIYSMLETLAGKMLDAGYQAETESVLYDVEEEEKEHMVKIHSEKLAIAFGLINIKPESEITIIKNLRICLDCHNWTKFISRITKMVIVVRDASRFHHFTNGVCSCGDYW
;
A
#
# COMPACT_ATOMS: atom_id res chain seq x y z
N MET A 1 0.58 -24.47 13.95
CA MET A 1 1.01 -25.89 14.02
C MET A 1 2.52 -26.05 14.23
N THR A 2 3.37 -25.07 13.88
CA THR A 2 4.84 -25.16 14.01
C THR A 2 5.38 -25.16 15.45
N SER A 3 4.68 -24.60 16.43
CA SER A 3 5.18 -24.56 17.82
C SER A 3 5.30 -25.95 18.45
N VAL A 4 4.34 -26.84 18.20
CA VAL A 4 4.31 -28.18 18.79
C VAL A 4 5.43 -29.07 18.22
N ALA A 5 5.70 -28.98 16.92
CA ALA A 5 6.76 -29.77 16.29
C ALA A 5 8.16 -29.36 16.81
N GLU A 6 8.40 -28.06 16.98
CA GLU A 6 9.63 -27.56 17.59
C GLU A 6 9.74 -27.92 19.08
N GLU A 7 8.65 -27.83 19.84
CA GLU A 7 8.63 -28.23 21.25
C GLU A 7 8.97 -29.71 21.44
N VAL A 8 8.40 -30.59 20.59
CA VAL A 8 8.70 -32.03 20.60
C VAL A 8 10.15 -32.26 20.16
N PHE A 9 10.62 -31.57 19.13
CA PHE A 9 12.02 -31.68 18.69
C PHE A 9 13.00 -31.26 19.78
N ASN A 10 12.69 -30.20 20.53
CA ASN A 10 13.53 -29.69 21.62
C ASN A 10 13.63 -30.66 22.81
N GLN A 11 12.73 -31.64 22.93
CA GLN A 11 12.80 -32.68 23.95
C GLN A 11 13.74 -33.84 23.55
N ILE A 12 14.22 -33.87 22.30
CA ILE A 12 15.12 -34.90 21.80
C ILE A 12 16.56 -34.57 22.22
N SER A 13 17.20 -35.46 22.98
CA SER A 13 18.54 -35.24 23.54
C SER A 13 19.64 -35.21 22.47
N CYS A 14 19.52 -36.02 21.41
CA CYS A 14 20.50 -36.15 20.33
C CYS A 14 19.78 -36.38 18.98
N PRO A 15 19.23 -35.33 18.36
CA PRO A 15 18.61 -35.45 17.03
C PRO A 15 19.66 -35.78 15.96
N ASP A 16 19.31 -36.73 15.09
CA ASP A 16 20.12 -37.07 13.91
C ASP A 16 19.90 -36.09 12.75
N THR A 17 20.71 -36.21 11.69
CA THR A 17 20.66 -35.32 10.52
C THR A 17 19.29 -35.35 9.83
N VAL A 18 18.58 -36.49 9.83
CA VAL A 18 17.25 -36.63 9.20
C VAL A 18 16.20 -35.84 9.97
N LEU A 19 16.22 -35.91 11.30
CA LEU A 19 15.34 -35.14 12.17
C LEU A 19 15.57 -33.64 11.99
N TRP A 20 16.83 -33.19 11.94
CA TRP A 20 17.16 -31.80 11.64
C TRP A 20 16.63 -31.36 10.28
N ASN A 21 16.86 -32.14 9.23
CA ASN A 21 16.39 -31.84 7.88
C ASN A 21 14.85 -31.79 7.82
N THR A 22 14.16 -32.65 8.58
CA THR A 22 12.70 -32.66 8.69
C THR A 22 12.19 -31.39 9.38
N LEU A 23 12.82 -30.98 10.48
CA LEU A 23 12.48 -29.73 11.17
C LEU A 23 12.67 -28.53 10.25
N ILE A 24 13.87 -28.39 9.66
CA ILE A 24 14.21 -27.27 8.77
C ILE A 24 13.24 -27.23 7.59
N THR A 25 12.96 -28.37 6.95
CA THR A 25 11.97 -28.48 5.86
C THR A 25 10.59 -28.01 6.32
N GLY A 26 10.14 -28.43 7.50
CA GLY A 26 8.87 -28.00 8.08
C GLY A 26 8.82 -26.48 8.30
N LEU A 27 9.91 -25.88 8.77
CA LEU A 27 10.01 -24.42 8.98
C LEU A 27 10.01 -23.65 7.66
N VAL A 28 10.77 -24.12 6.67
CA VAL A 28 10.80 -23.52 5.32
C VAL A 28 9.44 -23.59 4.66
N ARG A 29 8.75 -24.75 4.73
CA ARG A 29 7.38 -24.90 4.19
C ARG A 29 6.36 -23.98 4.83
N ASN A 30 6.59 -23.55 6.08
CA ASN A 30 5.76 -22.59 6.80
C ASN A 30 6.28 -21.15 6.71
N CYS A 31 7.16 -20.86 5.74
CA CYS A 31 7.77 -19.54 5.51
C CYS A 31 8.49 -18.95 6.74
N SER A 32 8.89 -19.81 7.69
CA SER A 32 9.60 -19.42 8.91
C SER A 32 11.11 -19.45 8.67
N PHE A 33 11.57 -18.73 7.64
CA PHE A 33 12.93 -18.83 7.11
C PHE A 33 14.01 -18.50 8.15
N LEU A 34 13.80 -17.46 8.97
CA LEU A 34 14.72 -17.10 10.04
C LEU A 34 14.87 -18.22 11.08
N ARG A 35 13.77 -18.89 11.43
CA ARG A 35 13.79 -20.03 12.36
C ARG A 35 14.47 -21.23 11.73
N ALA A 36 14.23 -21.47 10.44
CA ALA A 36 14.89 -22.53 9.69
C ALA A 36 16.41 -22.35 9.66
N VAL A 37 16.89 -21.12 9.39
CA VAL A 37 18.32 -20.78 9.43
C VAL A 37 18.88 -20.93 10.85
N LYS A 38 18.20 -20.42 11.89
CA LYS A 38 18.63 -20.61 13.29
C LYS A 38 18.69 -22.08 13.70
N ALA A 39 17.77 -22.91 13.22
CA ALA A 39 17.80 -24.35 13.45
C ALA A 39 19.03 -25.00 12.78
N PHE A 40 19.37 -24.58 11.57
CA PHE A 40 20.60 -25.00 10.88
C PHE A 40 21.87 -24.56 11.62
N GLU A 41 21.95 -23.30 12.07
CA GLU A 41 23.09 -22.81 12.87
C GLU A 41 23.26 -23.64 14.15
N ARG A 42 22.15 -23.98 14.82
CA ARG A 42 22.16 -24.84 16.01
C ARG A 42 22.61 -26.27 15.68
N MET A 43 22.16 -26.85 14.56
CA MET A 43 22.61 -28.16 14.09
C MET A 43 24.14 -28.18 13.91
N VAL A 44 24.70 -27.15 13.26
CA VAL A 44 26.15 -27.00 13.04
C VAL A 44 26.88 -26.82 14.36
N ALA A 45 26.37 -25.99 15.27
CA ALA A 45 26.98 -25.73 16.58
C ALA A 45 27.02 -26.98 17.49
N LEU A 46 26.05 -27.89 17.33
CA LEU A 46 26.01 -29.17 18.04
C LEU A 46 26.89 -30.26 17.40
N GLY A 47 27.60 -29.93 16.30
CA GLY A 47 28.49 -30.85 15.60
C GLY A 47 27.79 -31.94 14.81
N SER A 48 26.50 -31.78 14.49
CA SER A 48 25.76 -32.72 13.64
C SER A 48 26.27 -32.65 12.20
N HIS A 49 26.35 -33.80 11.53
CA HIS A 49 26.85 -33.88 10.16
C HIS A 49 25.91 -33.19 9.17
N CYS A 50 26.41 -32.23 8.40
CA CYS A 50 25.70 -31.60 7.30
C CYS A 50 25.92 -32.40 6.02
N ASP A 51 24.83 -32.83 5.38
CA ASP A 51 24.89 -33.52 4.10
C ASP A 51 24.27 -32.68 2.97
N SER A 52 24.26 -33.27 1.78
CA SER A 52 23.66 -32.72 0.57
C SER A 52 22.18 -32.35 0.72
N THR A 53 21.45 -33.09 1.56
CA THR A 53 20.02 -32.88 1.79
C THR A 53 19.79 -31.75 2.79
N THR A 54 20.66 -31.58 3.79
CA THR A 54 20.69 -30.40 4.66
C THR A 54 20.87 -29.12 3.85
N LEU A 55 21.80 -29.13 2.89
CA LEU A 55 22.06 -27.99 2.01
C LEU A 55 20.84 -27.67 1.12
N ALA A 56 20.20 -28.69 0.57
CA ALA A 56 19.00 -28.54 -0.27
C ALA A 56 17.83 -27.86 0.47
N VAL A 57 17.73 -28.05 1.79
CA VAL A 57 16.63 -27.47 2.59
C VAL A 57 16.97 -26.11 3.18
N VAL A 58 18.26 -25.81 3.46
CA VAL A 58 18.65 -24.51 4.03
C VAL A 58 18.90 -23.44 2.97
N LEU A 59 19.48 -23.79 1.82
CA LEU A 59 19.78 -22.81 0.75
C LEU A 59 18.54 -22.01 0.31
N PRO A 60 17.34 -22.62 0.12
CA PRO A 60 16.13 -21.85 -0.14
C PRO A 60 15.79 -20.86 0.98
N ALA A 61 15.94 -21.25 2.25
CA ALA A 61 15.67 -20.36 3.39
C ALA A 61 16.62 -19.16 3.41
N THR A 62 17.92 -19.40 3.19
CA THR A 62 18.94 -18.36 3.10
C THR A 62 18.67 -17.43 1.90
N ALA A 63 18.23 -17.99 0.77
CA ALA A 63 17.88 -17.22 -0.42
C ALA A 63 16.65 -16.33 -0.21
N GLU A 64 15.61 -16.81 0.48
CA GLU A 64 14.44 -15.99 0.83
C GLU A 64 14.78 -14.87 1.82
N LEU A 65 15.75 -15.09 2.71
CA LEU A 65 16.25 -14.06 3.62
C LEU A 65 17.22 -13.08 2.96
N ARG A 66 17.68 -13.36 1.74
CA ARG A 66 18.75 -12.62 1.04
C ARG A 66 20.02 -12.47 1.89
N ASP A 67 20.34 -13.47 2.70
CA ASP A 67 21.52 -13.46 3.55
C ASP A 67 22.76 -13.92 2.77
N LEU A 68 23.38 -12.96 2.08
CA LEU A 68 24.57 -13.20 1.27
C LEU A 68 25.77 -13.66 2.10
N ILE A 69 25.89 -13.22 3.35
CA ILE A 69 27.02 -13.56 4.22
C ILE A 69 26.95 -15.04 4.58
N LEU A 70 25.81 -15.47 5.13
CA LEU A 70 25.58 -16.87 5.44
C LEU A 70 25.66 -17.72 4.17
N GLY A 71 25.13 -17.23 3.06
CA GLY A 71 25.24 -17.85 1.75
C GLY A 71 26.66 -18.18 1.33
N LYS A 72 27.56 -17.19 1.40
CA LYS A 72 29.00 -17.35 1.08
C LYS A 72 29.71 -18.28 2.06
N VAL A 73 29.32 -18.28 3.34
CA VAL A 73 29.85 -19.23 4.34
C VAL A 73 29.46 -20.67 3.99
N ILE A 74 28.19 -20.91 3.66
CA ILE A 74 27.70 -22.23 3.24
C ILE A 74 28.40 -22.67 1.95
N HIS A 75 28.58 -21.77 0.98
CA HIS A 75 29.31 -22.08 -0.26
C HIS A 75 30.76 -22.50 0.00
N CYS A 76 31.49 -21.78 0.87
CA CYS A 76 32.84 -22.16 1.26
C CYS A 76 32.90 -23.53 1.93
N PHE A 77 31.91 -23.87 2.77
CA PHE A 77 31.80 -25.18 3.39
C PHE A 77 31.57 -26.29 2.35
N VAL A 78 30.70 -26.06 1.36
CA VAL A 78 30.43 -27.03 0.27
C VAL A 78 31.70 -27.35 -0.51
N VAL A 79 32.45 -26.32 -0.91
CA VAL A 79 33.72 -26.47 -1.63
C VAL A 79 34.76 -27.22 -0.78
N LYS A 80 34.88 -26.91 0.51
CA LYS A 80 35.82 -27.61 1.41
C LYS A 80 35.44 -29.06 1.67
N SER A 81 34.16 -29.39 1.55
CA SER A 81 33.63 -30.73 1.84
C SER A 81 33.52 -31.63 0.61
N GLY A 82 33.86 -31.13 -0.59
CA GLY A 82 33.79 -31.91 -1.82
C GLY A 82 32.35 -32.15 -2.31
N MET A 83 31.39 -31.32 -1.92
CA MET A 83 29.97 -31.46 -2.28
C MET A 83 29.57 -30.62 -3.50
N GLU A 84 30.51 -29.92 -4.13
CA GLU A 84 30.29 -29.05 -5.27
C GLU A 84 29.74 -29.77 -6.51
N ALA A 85 30.03 -31.06 -6.68
CA ALA A 85 29.57 -31.84 -7.85
C ALA A 85 28.07 -32.20 -7.81
N GLN A 86 27.35 -31.87 -6.74
CA GLN A 86 25.94 -32.22 -6.59
C GLN A 86 25.02 -31.19 -7.24
N SER A 87 24.31 -31.61 -8.30
CA SER A 87 23.44 -30.77 -9.14
C SER A 87 22.43 -29.92 -8.32
N HIS A 88 21.76 -30.49 -7.32
CA HIS A 88 20.78 -29.75 -6.52
C HIS A 88 21.41 -28.70 -5.59
N VAL A 89 22.68 -28.87 -5.21
CA VAL A 89 23.42 -27.89 -4.41
C VAL A 89 23.82 -26.70 -5.29
N ILE A 90 24.35 -26.94 -6.49
CA ILE A 90 24.67 -25.89 -7.47
C ILE A 90 23.41 -25.09 -7.83
N THR A 91 22.30 -25.77 -8.13
CA THR A 91 21.01 -25.11 -8.42
C THR A 91 20.55 -24.22 -7.25
N GLY A 92 20.73 -24.68 -6.02
CA GLY A 92 20.46 -23.90 -4.81
C GLY A 92 21.30 -22.62 -4.71
N PHE A 93 22.60 -22.70 -5.06
CA PHE A 93 23.48 -21.53 -5.12
C PHE A 93 23.15 -20.57 -6.25
N ILE A 94 22.83 -21.06 -7.46
CA ILE A 94 22.35 -20.21 -8.57
C ILE A 94 21.15 -19.37 -8.11
N THR A 95 20.19 -20.02 -7.44
CA THR A 95 18.99 -19.34 -6.90
C THR A 95 19.35 -18.33 -5.80
N LEU A 96 20.22 -18.71 -4.87
CA LEU A 96 20.68 -17.85 -3.76
C LEU A 96 21.37 -16.59 -4.28
N TYR A 97 22.37 -16.74 -5.15
CA TYR A 97 23.11 -15.61 -5.71
C TYR A 97 22.21 -14.71 -6.54
N SER A 98 21.32 -15.28 -7.36
CA SER A 98 20.33 -14.51 -8.11
C SER A 98 19.42 -13.67 -7.20
N LYS A 99 18.97 -14.22 -6.06
CA LYS A 99 18.11 -13.49 -5.10
C LYS A 99 18.85 -12.45 -4.26
N CYS A 100 20.17 -12.59 -4.12
CA CYS A 100 21.04 -11.63 -3.43
C CYS A 100 21.59 -10.55 -4.36
N ASP A 101 21.04 -10.42 -5.57
CA ASP A 101 21.45 -9.46 -6.59
C ASP A 101 22.90 -9.66 -7.10
N GLU A 102 23.46 -10.87 -6.94
CA GLU A 102 24.81 -11.28 -7.40
C GLU A 102 24.71 -12.18 -8.64
N ILE A 103 24.12 -11.66 -9.72
CA ILE A 103 23.77 -12.46 -10.91
C ILE A 103 25.01 -13.04 -11.63
N HIS A 104 26.16 -12.37 -11.54
CA HIS A 104 27.40 -12.82 -12.18
C HIS A 104 27.97 -14.07 -11.51
N ASP A 105 27.88 -14.17 -10.17
CA ASP A 105 28.27 -15.38 -9.44
C ASP A 105 27.35 -16.56 -9.81
N ALA A 106 26.04 -16.30 -9.99
CA ALA A 106 25.09 -17.30 -10.45
C ALA A 106 25.38 -17.76 -11.89
N GLU A 107 25.69 -16.84 -12.80
CA GLU A 107 26.06 -17.12 -14.19
C GLU A 107 27.35 -17.94 -14.28
N PHE A 108 28.36 -17.59 -13.47
CA PHE A 108 29.61 -18.35 -13.37
C PHE A 108 29.33 -19.81 -12.96
N LEU A 109 28.55 -20.01 -11.90
CA LEU A 109 28.19 -21.36 -11.45
C LEU A 109 27.39 -22.14 -12.49
N PHE A 110 26.54 -21.48 -13.27
CA PHE A 110 25.79 -22.14 -14.34
C PHE A 110 26.71 -22.62 -15.47
N HIS A 111 27.74 -21.84 -15.83
CA HIS A 111 28.69 -22.19 -16.89
C HIS A 111 29.71 -23.26 -16.50
N GLU A 112 29.98 -23.45 -15.20
CA GLU A 112 30.83 -24.54 -14.70
C GLU A 112 30.14 -25.92 -14.81
N ILE A 113 28.82 -25.97 -15.07
CA ILE A 113 28.09 -27.23 -15.23
C ILE A 113 28.36 -27.82 -16.62
N GLU A 114 29.03 -28.98 -16.68
CA GLU A 114 29.33 -29.66 -17.94
C GLU A 114 28.06 -30.08 -18.73
N GLN A 115 27.01 -30.52 -18.02
CA GLN A 115 25.74 -30.96 -18.61
C GLN A 115 24.54 -30.38 -17.85
N PRO A 116 24.11 -29.15 -18.16
CA PRO A 116 22.98 -28.53 -17.49
C PRO A 116 21.67 -29.19 -17.91
N ASP A 117 20.95 -29.74 -16.94
CA ASP A 117 19.58 -30.21 -17.10
C ASP A 117 18.56 -29.05 -17.04
N LEU A 118 17.28 -29.37 -17.31
CA LEU A 118 16.20 -28.40 -17.33
C LEU A 118 16.02 -27.62 -16.00
N ILE A 119 16.40 -28.19 -14.85
CA ILE A 119 16.30 -27.52 -13.54
C ILE A 119 17.34 -26.40 -13.46
N HIS A 120 18.58 -26.64 -13.90
CA HIS A 120 19.62 -25.61 -13.93
C HIS A 120 19.24 -24.46 -14.87
N TRP A 121 18.76 -24.79 -16.07
CA TRP A 121 18.27 -23.78 -17.01
C TRP A 121 17.12 -22.96 -16.40
N ASN A 122 16.13 -23.62 -15.79
CA ASN A 122 15.01 -22.92 -15.16
C ASN A 122 15.47 -22.02 -14.00
N ALA A 123 16.44 -22.47 -13.19
CA ALA A 123 16.98 -21.67 -12.09
C ALA A 123 17.69 -20.41 -12.63
N MET A 124 18.50 -20.54 -13.69
CA MET A 124 19.21 -19.40 -14.28
C MET A 124 18.28 -18.44 -15.04
N ILE A 125 17.30 -18.97 -15.81
CA ILE A 125 16.25 -18.16 -16.45
C ILE A 125 15.47 -17.37 -15.39
N SER A 126 15.04 -18.05 -14.33
CA SER A 126 14.34 -17.42 -13.21
C SER A 126 15.22 -16.38 -12.53
N GLY A 127 16.52 -16.66 -12.37
CA GLY A 127 17.50 -15.72 -11.82
C GLY A 127 17.56 -14.43 -12.63
N TYR A 128 17.78 -14.52 -13.94
CA TYR A 128 17.78 -13.38 -14.84
C TYR A 128 16.45 -12.62 -14.84
N SER A 129 15.32 -13.32 -14.91
CA SER A 129 13.99 -12.71 -14.83
C SER A 129 13.81 -11.95 -13.51
N SER A 130 14.27 -12.54 -12.40
CA SER A 130 14.09 -11.97 -11.06
C SER A 130 14.94 -10.73 -10.79
N ALA A 131 16.14 -10.70 -11.37
CA ALA A 131 17.11 -9.61 -11.26
C ALA A 131 16.91 -8.52 -12.34
N GLY A 132 15.84 -8.59 -13.15
CA GLY A 132 15.51 -7.58 -14.17
C GLY A 132 16.29 -7.69 -15.49
N TYR A 133 17.13 -8.72 -15.67
CA TYR A 133 17.85 -9.00 -16.91
C TYR A 133 16.98 -9.75 -17.93
N ILE A 134 15.82 -9.16 -18.27
CA ILE A 134 14.76 -9.82 -19.06
C ILE A 134 15.26 -10.28 -20.43
N ARG A 135 16.11 -9.47 -21.08
CA ARG A 135 16.70 -9.83 -22.37
C ARG A 135 17.58 -11.08 -22.26
N SER A 136 18.42 -11.16 -21.23
CA SER A 136 19.28 -12.32 -20.97
C SER A 136 18.46 -13.57 -20.66
N SER A 137 17.39 -13.43 -19.87
CA SER A 137 16.41 -14.50 -19.60
C SER A 137 15.79 -15.06 -20.89
N VAL A 138 15.31 -14.19 -21.78
CA VAL A 138 14.73 -14.59 -23.08
C VAL A 138 15.78 -15.18 -24.03
N CYS A 139 17.02 -14.67 -24.02
CA CYS A 139 18.13 -15.24 -24.78
C CYS A 139 18.45 -16.66 -24.30
N LEU A 140 18.59 -16.85 -22.98
CA LEU A 140 18.88 -18.14 -22.38
C LEU A 140 17.75 -19.16 -22.64
N PHE A 141 16.49 -18.72 -22.65
CA PHE A 141 15.36 -19.55 -23.08
C PHE A 141 15.45 -19.98 -24.54
N LYS A 142 15.90 -19.10 -25.45
CA LYS A 142 16.14 -19.48 -26.85
C LYS A 142 17.28 -20.49 -26.95
N ASP A 143 18.35 -20.30 -26.20
CA ASP A 143 19.50 -21.21 -26.19
C ASP A 143 19.11 -22.60 -25.67
N LEU A 144 18.24 -22.67 -24.64
CA LEU A 144 17.61 -23.90 -24.17
C LEU A 144 16.88 -24.62 -25.31
N MET A 145 16.04 -23.88 -26.07
CA MET A 145 15.29 -24.46 -27.18
C MET A 145 16.20 -24.91 -28.34
N LEU A 146 17.23 -24.12 -28.66
CA LEU A 146 18.22 -24.46 -29.69
C LEU A 146 19.08 -25.67 -29.30
N SER A 147 19.28 -25.89 -28.00
CA SER A 147 19.97 -27.06 -27.44
C SER A 147 19.11 -28.34 -27.44
N GLY A 148 17.88 -28.28 -27.96
CA GLY A 148 16.99 -29.43 -28.12
C GLY A 148 16.18 -29.81 -26.87
N TRP A 149 16.22 -29.01 -25.81
CA TRP A 149 15.40 -29.24 -24.62
C TRP A 149 13.95 -28.81 -24.86
N CYS A 150 13.00 -29.62 -24.37
CA CYS A 150 11.58 -29.29 -24.38
C CYS A 150 11.24 -28.43 -23.14
N PRO A 151 10.79 -27.18 -23.30
CA PRO A 151 10.30 -26.39 -22.18
C PRO A 151 9.14 -27.09 -21.46
N ASN A 152 9.08 -26.94 -20.14
CA ASN A 152 7.93 -27.38 -19.34
C ASN A 152 7.21 -26.17 -18.71
N SER A 153 6.17 -26.42 -17.91
CA SER A 153 5.43 -25.37 -17.21
C SER A 153 6.34 -24.52 -16.31
N SER A 154 7.31 -25.13 -15.62
CA SER A 154 8.29 -24.42 -14.79
C SER A 154 9.20 -23.50 -15.62
N THR A 155 9.58 -23.89 -16.84
CA THR A 155 10.34 -23.03 -17.76
C THR A 155 9.55 -21.79 -18.15
N VAL A 156 8.26 -21.96 -18.46
CA VAL A 156 7.39 -20.81 -18.78
C VAL A 156 7.22 -19.90 -17.56
N VAL A 157 7.01 -20.45 -16.36
CA VAL A 157 6.92 -19.65 -15.14
C VAL A 157 8.23 -18.89 -14.85
N ALA A 158 9.39 -19.54 -15.02
CA ALA A 158 10.70 -18.90 -14.86
C ALA A 158 10.92 -17.73 -15.82
N LEU A 159 10.36 -17.81 -17.03
CA LEU A 159 10.44 -16.77 -18.04
C LEU A 159 9.52 -15.56 -17.75
N ILE A 160 8.44 -15.77 -16.99
CA ILE A 160 7.51 -14.68 -16.66
C ILE A 160 8.21 -13.76 -15.64
N PRO A 161 8.41 -12.48 -15.96
CA PRO A 161 9.08 -11.53 -15.07
C PRO A 161 8.09 -11.09 -13.98
N VAL A 162 7.74 -12.01 -13.10
CA VAL A 162 6.76 -11.75 -12.05
C VAL A 162 7.28 -10.61 -11.16
N THR A 163 8.57 -10.51 -10.88
CA THR A 163 9.14 -9.56 -9.90
C THR A 163 9.49 -8.16 -10.44
N ASP A 164 9.44 -7.92 -11.76
CA ASP A 164 9.81 -6.62 -12.33
C ASP A 164 8.56 -5.75 -12.60
N SER A 165 8.60 -4.53 -12.11
CA SER A 165 7.53 -3.53 -12.18
C SER A 165 7.45 -2.82 -13.53
N PHE A 166 8.38 -3.06 -14.46
CA PHE A 166 8.48 -2.31 -15.71
C PHE A 166 8.28 -3.15 -16.98
N GLY A 167 7.19 -2.85 -17.70
CA GLY A 167 7.35 -2.38 -19.08
C GLY A 167 7.41 -3.38 -20.24
N HIS A 168 7.00 -4.64 -20.12
CA HIS A 168 6.91 -5.52 -21.29
C HIS A 168 5.56 -6.23 -21.47
N VAL A 169 4.47 -5.46 -21.58
CA VAL A 169 3.15 -5.99 -22.00
C VAL A 169 3.28 -6.80 -23.30
N SER A 170 4.14 -6.38 -24.23
CA SER A 170 4.43 -7.10 -25.47
C SER A 170 5.07 -8.48 -25.22
N LEU A 171 6.09 -8.57 -24.37
CA LEU A 171 6.72 -9.84 -24.01
C LEU A 171 5.75 -10.73 -23.24
N CYS A 172 5.00 -10.19 -22.28
CA CYS A 172 3.97 -10.92 -21.56
C CYS A 172 2.93 -11.52 -22.52
N ARG A 173 2.46 -10.74 -23.51
CA ARG A 173 1.56 -11.23 -24.55
C ARG A 173 2.22 -12.28 -25.46
N ALA A 174 3.52 -12.15 -25.75
CA ALA A 174 4.26 -13.14 -26.52
C ALA A 174 4.41 -14.47 -25.77
N ILE A 175 4.75 -14.42 -24.47
CA ILE A 175 4.83 -15.60 -23.59
C ILE A 175 3.45 -16.24 -23.43
N HIS A 176 2.40 -15.44 -23.21
CA HIS A 176 1.02 -15.94 -23.17
C HIS A 176 0.60 -16.59 -24.50
N GLY A 177 0.95 -15.98 -25.64
CA GLY A 177 0.73 -16.55 -26.96
C GLY A 177 1.50 -17.85 -27.20
N PHE A 178 2.72 -17.96 -26.68
CA PHE A 178 3.49 -19.21 -26.68
C PHE A 178 2.79 -20.27 -25.83
N ALA A 179 2.37 -19.93 -24.60
CA ALA A 179 1.66 -20.84 -23.71
C ALA A 179 0.37 -21.39 -24.34
N LEU A 180 -0.41 -20.55 -25.02
CA LEU A 180 -1.61 -20.96 -25.76
C LEU A 180 -1.27 -21.92 -26.92
N LYS A 181 -0.19 -21.67 -27.66
CA LYS A 181 0.23 -22.53 -28.78
C LYS A 181 0.75 -23.89 -28.33
N THR A 182 1.34 -23.97 -27.14
CA THR A 182 1.90 -25.21 -26.57
C THR A 182 0.99 -25.87 -25.55
N SER A 183 -0.26 -25.41 -25.39
CA SER A 183 -1.24 -25.90 -24.42
C SER A 183 -0.82 -25.77 -22.94
N PHE A 184 0.11 -24.87 -22.62
CA PHE A 184 0.47 -24.53 -21.24
C PHE A 184 -0.53 -23.59 -20.57
N ASP A 185 -1.47 -23.01 -21.31
CA ASP A 185 -2.63 -22.26 -20.80
C ASP A 185 -3.60 -23.13 -19.99
N LEU A 186 -3.48 -24.46 -20.06
CA LEU A 186 -4.20 -25.38 -19.18
C LEU A 186 -3.45 -25.61 -17.85
N ASN A 187 -2.19 -25.18 -17.75
CA ASN A 187 -1.39 -25.39 -16.55
C ASN A 187 -1.64 -24.29 -15.51
N LEU A 188 -2.08 -24.70 -14.32
CA LEU A 188 -2.47 -23.78 -13.25
C LEU A 188 -1.33 -22.85 -12.78
N LEU A 189 -0.08 -23.31 -12.77
CA LEU A 189 1.06 -22.49 -12.35
C LEU A 189 1.34 -21.39 -13.38
N VAL A 190 1.28 -21.74 -14.67
CA VAL A 190 1.46 -20.79 -15.78
C VAL A 190 0.36 -19.74 -15.75
N CYS A 191 -0.91 -20.15 -15.63
CA CYS A 191 -2.02 -19.21 -15.57
C CYS A 191 -1.97 -18.31 -14.34
N THR A 192 -1.57 -18.84 -13.17
CA THR A 192 -1.40 -18.02 -11.95
C THR A 192 -0.28 -16.98 -12.12
N ALA A 193 0.84 -17.36 -12.75
CA ALA A 193 1.93 -16.46 -13.05
C ALA A 193 1.52 -15.39 -14.09
N LEU A 194 0.78 -15.77 -15.13
CA LEU A 194 0.21 -14.86 -16.13
C LEU A 194 -0.78 -13.87 -15.52
N THR A 195 -1.70 -14.31 -14.66
CA THR A 195 -2.59 -13.43 -13.90
C THR A 195 -1.76 -12.41 -13.11
N THR A 196 -0.76 -12.87 -12.35
CA THR A 196 0.08 -12.00 -11.51
C THR A 196 0.83 -10.93 -12.32
N VAL A 197 1.45 -11.29 -13.45
CA VAL A 197 2.19 -10.33 -14.27
C VAL A 197 1.24 -9.36 -14.99
N TYR A 198 0.09 -9.80 -15.50
CA TYR A 198 -0.90 -8.89 -16.09
C TYR A 198 -1.42 -7.89 -15.06
N SER A 199 -1.63 -8.34 -13.82
CA SER A 199 -2.04 -7.48 -12.72
C SER A 199 -0.98 -6.44 -12.34
N ARG A 200 0.30 -6.80 -12.33
CA ARG A 200 1.41 -5.86 -12.11
C ARG A 200 1.55 -4.84 -13.25
N LEU A 201 1.19 -5.22 -14.47
CA LEU A 201 1.13 -4.34 -15.64
C LEU A 201 -0.17 -3.52 -15.72
N ASN A 202 -0.99 -3.52 -14.65
CA ASN A 202 -2.30 -2.87 -14.57
C ASN A 202 -3.26 -3.25 -15.73
N CYS A 203 -3.07 -4.44 -16.33
CA CYS A 203 -3.90 -5.00 -17.39
C CYS A 203 -4.98 -5.91 -16.78
N MET A 204 -5.84 -5.33 -15.95
CA MET A 204 -6.76 -6.09 -15.08
C MET A 204 -7.78 -6.93 -15.83
N ASP A 205 -8.22 -6.50 -17.02
CA ASP A 205 -9.12 -7.29 -17.87
C ASP A 205 -8.46 -8.57 -18.37
N ALA A 206 -7.21 -8.49 -18.82
CA ALA A 206 -6.45 -9.66 -19.27
C ALA A 206 -6.16 -10.61 -18.10
N ALA A 207 -5.81 -10.07 -16.93
CA ALA A 207 -5.61 -10.87 -15.72
C ALA A 207 -6.89 -11.63 -15.34
N ARG A 208 -8.05 -10.96 -15.41
CA ARG A 208 -9.36 -11.57 -15.12
C ARG A 208 -9.73 -12.65 -16.13
N GLN A 209 -9.51 -12.40 -17.43
CA GLN A 209 -9.77 -13.39 -18.48
C GLN A 209 -8.96 -14.67 -18.28
N VAL A 210 -7.66 -14.54 -17.97
CA VAL A 210 -6.80 -15.71 -17.69
C VAL A 210 -7.29 -16.46 -16.45
N PHE A 211 -7.68 -15.74 -15.38
CA PHE A 211 -8.21 -16.34 -14.17
C PHE A 211 -9.54 -17.10 -14.43
N ASP A 212 -10.48 -16.49 -15.13
CA ASP A 212 -11.77 -17.10 -15.43
C ASP A 212 -11.64 -18.34 -16.31
N GLY A 213 -10.71 -18.32 -17.27
CA GLY A 213 -10.40 -19.44 -18.17
C GLY A 213 -9.80 -20.68 -17.49
N MET A 214 -9.33 -20.57 -16.24
CA MET A 214 -8.84 -21.72 -15.49
C MET A 214 -9.97 -22.71 -15.18
N GLN A 215 -9.82 -23.97 -15.64
CA GLN A 215 -10.77 -25.06 -15.36
C GLN A 215 -10.89 -25.33 -13.85
N GLU A 216 -9.74 -25.40 -13.16
CA GLU A 216 -9.65 -25.51 -11.72
C GLU A 216 -8.83 -24.34 -11.18
N LYS A 217 -9.29 -23.72 -10.09
CA LYS A 217 -8.62 -22.58 -9.44
C LYS A 217 -8.01 -23.04 -8.13
N SER A 218 -6.72 -22.77 -7.92
CA SER A 218 -6.05 -23.03 -6.64
C SER A 218 -6.22 -21.84 -5.69
N MET A 219 -5.95 -22.07 -4.41
CA MET A 219 -5.80 -20.97 -3.44
C MET A 219 -4.78 -19.92 -3.88
N ALA A 220 -3.73 -20.31 -4.60
CA ALA A 220 -2.74 -19.38 -5.14
C ALA A 220 -3.32 -18.49 -6.25
N SER A 221 -4.15 -19.04 -7.15
CA SER A 221 -4.77 -18.23 -8.20
C SER A 221 -5.85 -17.30 -7.66
N TRP A 222 -6.67 -17.75 -6.69
CA TRP A 222 -7.60 -16.88 -5.95
C TRP A 222 -6.87 -15.72 -5.28
N ASN A 223 -5.80 -16.02 -4.54
CA ASN A 223 -5.00 -15.01 -3.86
C ASN A 223 -4.34 -14.03 -4.84
N ALA A 224 -3.81 -14.52 -5.96
CA ALA A 224 -3.21 -13.67 -6.99
C ALA A 224 -4.23 -12.64 -7.50
N MET A 225 -5.43 -13.09 -7.86
CA MET A 225 -6.46 -12.20 -8.43
C MET A 225 -7.08 -11.26 -7.38
N ILE A 226 -7.33 -11.74 -6.16
CA ILE A 226 -7.84 -10.90 -5.06
C ILE A 226 -6.82 -9.81 -4.70
N SER A 227 -5.55 -10.20 -4.54
CA SER A 227 -4.46 -9.26 -4.22
C SER A 227 -4.26 -8.26 -5.36
N ALA A 228 -4.35 -8.72 -6.60
CA ALA A 228 -4.27 -7.86 -7.78
C ALA A 228 -5.35 -6.77 -7.80
N TYR A 229 -6.60 -7.13 -7.53
CA TYR A 229 -7.68 -6.15 -7.43
C TYR A 229 -7.44 -5.17 -6.28
N ALA A 230 -7.05 -5.66 -5.10
CA ALA A 230 -6.78 -4.80 -3.94
C ALA A 230 -5.58 -3.85 -4.14
N GLN A 231 -4.51 -4.29 -4.82
CA GLN A 231 -3.31 -3.50 -5.07
C GLN A 231 -3.51 -2.45 -6.17
N ASN A 232 -4.39 -2.71 -7.15
CA ASN A 232 -4.71 -1.76 -8.22
C ASN A 232 -5.91 -0.85 -7.88
N GLY A 233 -6.33 -0.78 -6.62
CA GLY A 233 -7.42 0.09 -6.16
C GLY A 233 -8.83 -0.35 -6.58
N LEU A 234 -8.97 -1.53 -7.21
CA LEU A 234 -10.25 -2.12 -7.62
C LEU A 234 -10.87 -2.93 -6.46
N THR A 235 -11.04 -2.25 -5.34
CA THR A 235 -11.39 -2.83 -4.03
C THR A 235 -12.76 -3.52 -4.01
N GLU A 236 -13.76 -2.99 -4.72
CA GLU A 236 -15.07 -3.62 -4.85
C GLU A 236 -14.99 -4.98 -5.57
N ALA A 237 -14.18 -5.06 -6.64
CA ALA A 237 -13.94 -6.30 -7.37
C ALA A 237 -13.21 -7.33 -6.50
N ALA A 238 -12.26 -6.88 -5.66
CA ALA A 238 -11.58 -7.75 -4.69
C ALA A 238 -12.58 -8.36 -3.69
N ILE A 239 -13.48 -7.55 -3.14
CA ILE A 239 -14.51 -8.00 -2.19
C ILE A 239 -15.51 -8.94 -2.87
N SER A 240 -15.95 -8.62 -4.08
CA SER A 240 -16.86 -9.48 -4.84
C SER A 240 -16.25 -10.85 -5.09
N LEU A 241 -14.97 -10.89 -5.52
CA LEU A 241 -14.25 -12.13 -5.77
C LEU A 241 -14.02 -12.93 -4.48
N PHE A 242 -13.78 -12.26 -3.36
CA PHE A 242 -13.70 -12.92 -2.06
C PHE A 242 -15.03 -13.54 -1.63
N ARG A 243 -16.16 -12.86 -1.83
CA ARG A 243 -17.48 -13.43 -1.56
C ARG A 243 -17.77 -14.65 -2.45
N GLU A 244 -17.33 -14.61 -3.72
CA GLU A 244 -17.40 -15.76 -4.62
C GLU A 244 -16.58 -16.95 -4.08
N MET A 245 -15.33 -16.71 -3.67
CA MET A 245 -14.48 -17.71 -3.03
C MET A 245 -15.14 -18.31 -1.77
N GLN A 246 -15.76 -17.47 -0.92
CA GLN A 246 -16.48 -17.92 0.27
C GLN A 246 -17.71 -18.76 -0.07
N SER A 247 -18.44 -18.42 -1.13
CA SER A 247 -19.63 -19.18 -1.58
C SER A 247 -19.26 -20.61 -2.04
N LEU A 248 -18.01 -20.81 -2.44
CA LEU A 248 -17.44 -22.13 -2.77
C LEU A 248 -16.92 -22.88 -1.54
N ASN A 249 -17.16 -22.37 -0.32
CA ASN A 249 -16.66 -22.89 0.95
C ASN A 249 -15.13 -22.97 1.04
N LEU A 250 -14.41 -22.15 0.27
CA LEU A 250 -12.95 -22.05 0.35
C LEU A 250 -12.56 -21.15 1.52
N LYS A 251 -11.73 -21.68 2.43
CA LYS A 251 -11.27 -20.93 3.61
C LYS A 251 -10.16 -19.94 3.24
N PRO A 252 -10.20 -18.69 3.74
CA PRO A 252 -9.12 -17.74 3.55
C PRO A 252 -7.83 -18.21 4.23
N ASN A 253 -6.70 -17.96 3.57
CA ASN A 253 -5.38 -18.11 4.19
C ASN A 253 -4.80 -16.72 4.57
N PRO A 254 -3.63 -16.63 5.22
CA PRO A 254 -3.06 -15.35 5.64
C PRO A 254 -2.92 -14.31 4.51
N MET A 255 -2.63 -14.76 3.29
CA MET A 255 -2.52 -13.90 2.12
C MET A 255 -3.89 -13.40 1.65
N THR A 256 -4.91 -14.27 1.60
CA THR A 256 -6.30 -13.85 1.32
C THR A 256 -6.76 -12.79 2.33
N ALA A 257 -6.55 -13.08 3.62
CA ALA A 257 -6.96 -12.22 4.72
C ALA A 257 -6.30 -10.84 4.62
N SER A 258 -4.97 -10.78 4.42
CA SER A 258 -4.23 -9.52 4.30
C SER A 258 -4.71 -8.68 3.11
N SER A 259 -4.96 -9.31 1.96
CA SER A 259 -5.42 -8.61 0.76
C SER A 259 -6.83 -8.05 0.91
N ILE A 260 -7.74 -8.78 1.56
CA ILE A 260 -9.10 -8.30 1.80
C ILE A 260 -9.16 -7.25 2.90
N LEU A 261 -8.35 -7.38 3.96
CA LEU A 261 -8.20 -6.33 4.96
C LEU A 261 -7.68 -5.03 4.35
N SER A 262 -6.70 -5.11 3.44
CA SER A 262 -6.22 -3.95 2.66
C SER A 262 -7.34 -3.33 1.82
N ALA A 263 -8.15 -4.14 1.12
CA ALA A 263 -9.30 -3.63 0.35
C ALA A 263 -10.34 -2.96 1.26
N CYS A 264 -10.62 -3.53 2.43
CA CYS A 264 -11.50 -2.93 3.45
C CYS A 264 -10.92 -1.61 3.97
N ALA A 265 -9.61 -1.55 4.23
CA ALA A 265 -8.91 -0.35 4.68
C ALA A 265 -8.98 0.79 3.65
N GLN A 266 -8.87 0.47 2.35
CA GLN A 266 -8.96 1.45 1.26
C GLN A 266 -10.38 1.98 1.09
N LEU A 267 -11.40 1.12 1.15
CA LEU A 267 -12.82 1.53 1.08
C LEU A 267 -13.35 2.12 2.39
N GLY A 268 -12.65 1.88 3.50
CA GLY A 268 -13.11 2.08 4.87
C GLY A 268 -14.38 1.28 5.22
N ALA A 269 -14.49 0.05 4.70
CA ALA A 269 -15.59 -0.86 4.95
C ALA A 269 -15.44 -1.57 6.31
N LEU A 270 -15.73 -0.85 7.40
CA LEU A 270 -15.50 -1.33 8.77
C LEU A 270 -16.30 -2.60 9.09
N THR A 271 -17.55 -2.71 8.62
CA THR A 271 -18.39 -3.87 8.91
C THR A 271 -17.81 -5.14 8.30
N LEU A 272 -17.42 -5.08 7.02
CA LEU A 272 -16.76 -6.20 6.35
C LEU A 272 -15.43 -6.52 7.01
N GLY A 273 -14.64 -5.50 7.38
CA GLY A 273 -13.40 -5.67 8.14
C GLY A 273 -13.61 -6.44 9.46
N LYS A 274 -14.66 -6.13 10.22
CA LYS A 274 -15.03 -6.87 11.44
C LYS A 274 -15.45 -8.33 11.16
N GLN A 275 -16.15 -8.57 10.05
CA GLN A 275 -16.51 -9.94 9.63
C GLN A 275 -15.24 -10.75 9.29
N VAL A 276 -14.30 -10.15 8.55
CA VAL A 276 -13.00 -10.77 8.22
C VAL A 276 -12.16 -10.99 9.46
N HIS A 277 -12.14 -10.06 10.42
CA HIS A 277 -11.47 -10.25 11.70
C HIS A 277 -12.03 -11.45 12.47
N ARG A 278 -13.36 -11.61 12.53
CA ARG A 278 -13.97 -12.79 13.16
C ARG A 278 -13.50 -14.09 12.53
N MET A 279 -13.50 -14.16 11.19
CA MET A 279 -13.00 -15.34 10.47
C MET A 279 -11.52 -15.61 10.75
N ILE A 280 -10.69 -14.57 10.84
CA ILE A 280 -9.27 -14.68 11.21
C ILE A 280 -9.13 -15.34 12.59
N THR A 281 -9.91 -14.89 13.58
CA THR A 281 -9.90 -15.45 14.94
C THR A 281 -10.39 -16.90 14.97
N GLU A 282 -11.44 -17.22 14.23
CA GLU A 282 -11.98 -18.60 14.13
C GLU A 282 -10.95 -19.57 13.53
N GLU A 283 -10.19 -19.12 12.53
CA GLU A 283 -9.14 -19.90 11.86
C GLU A 283 -7.74 -19.75 12.49
N LYS A 284 -7.61 -18.99 13.60
CA LYS A 284 -6.37 -18.72 14.33
C LYS A 284 -5.25 -18.12 13.45
N LEU A 285 -5.62 -17.25 12.51
CA LEU A 285 -4.68 -16.63 11.57
C LEU A 285 -3.95 -15.42 12.17
N GLU A 286 -4.39 -14.90 13.32
CA GLU A 286 -3.80 -13.77 14.06
C GLU A 286 -2.38 -14.03 14.58
N LEU A 287 -1.97 -15.31 14.66
CA LEU A 287 -0.60 -15.70 14.97
C LEU A 287 0.40 -15.25 13.88
N ASN A 288 -0.09 -14.92 12.69
CA ASN A 288 0.73 -14.38 11.62
C ASN A 288 0.88 -12.86 11.75
N VAL A 289 2.12 -12.39 11.91
CA VAL A 289 2.45 -10.95 12.06
C VAL A 289 1.91 -10.08 10.91
N PHE A 290 1.86 -10.59 9.68
CA PHE A 290 1.35 -9.85 8.52
C PHE A 290 -0.17 -9.67 8.60
N VAL A 291 -0.90 -10.70 9.05
CA VAL A 291 -2.37 -10.62 9.24
C VAL A 291 -2.72 -9.63 10.34
N SER A 292 -2.01 -9.71 11.48
CA SER A 292 -2.22 -8.77 12.59
C SER A 292 -1.85 -7.33 12.21
N THR A 293 -0.80 -7.14 11.42
CA THR A 293 -0.44 -5.82 10.86
C THR A 293 -1.52 -5.29 9.90
N ALA A 294 -2.06 -6.16 9.03
CA ALA A 294 -3.16 -5.78 8.13
C ALA A 294 -4.45 -5.44 8.89
N LEU A 295 -4.72 -6.10 10.03
CA LEU A 295 -5.83 -5.76 10.92
C LEU A 295 -5.64 -4.37 11.53
N ILE A 296 -4.44 -4.04 12.02
CA ILE A 296 -4.10 -2.70 12.54
C ILE A 296 -4.36 -1.64 11.47
N ASP A 297 -3.83 -1.81 10.26
CA ASP A 297 -4.02 -0.86 9.16
C ASP A 297 -5.50 -0.71 8.78
N MET A 298 -6.24 -1.82 8.73
CA MET A 298 -7.68 -1.82 8.44
C MET A 298 -8.47 -1.06 9.50
N TYR A 299 -8.29 -1.37 10.78
CA TYR A 299 -9.03 -0.69 11.84
C TYR A 299 -8.67 0.80 11.92
N ALA A 300 -7.40 1.16 11.78
CA ALA A 300 -6.95 2.55 11.73
C ALA A 300 -7.59 3.30 10.55
N LYS A 301 -7.49 2.78 9.32
CA LYS A 301 -8.08 3.42 8.12
C LYS A 301 -9.61 3.33 8.03
N CYS A 302 -10.25 2.51 8.84
CA CYS A 302 -11.69 2.47 9.03
C CYS A 302 -12.18 3.36 10.19
N GLY A 303 -11.29 4.14 10.82
CA GLY A 303 -11.66 5.12 11.83
C GLY A 303 -11.68 4.63 13.27
N ASN A 304 -11.28 3.37 13.53
CA ASN A 304 -11.25 2.78 14.86
C ASN A 304 -9.82 2.49 15.32
N ILE A 305 -9.07 3.56 15.59
CA ILE A 305 -7.69 3.49 16.07
C ILE A 305 -7.55 2.79 17.43
N MET A 306 -8.61 2.77 18.25
CA MET A 306 -8.58 2.10 19.55
C MET A 306 -8.54 0.57 19.41
N GLU A 307 -9.31 0.00 18.49
CA GLU A 307 -9.21 -1.44 18.19
C GLU A 307 -7.86 -1.77 17.54
N ALA A 308 -7.33 -0.89 16.68
CA ALA A 308 -6.00 -1.07 16.12
C ALA A 308 -4.91 -1.13 17.23
N GLN A 309 -4.98 -0.24 18.23
CA GLN A 309 -4.09 -0.26 19.39
C GLN A 309 -4.22 -1.55 20.21
N LYS A 310 -5.45 -2.02 20.48
CA LYS A 310 -5.66 -3.27 21.21
C LYS A 310 -5.05 -4.47 20.50
N ILE A 311 -5.20 -4.56 19.18
CA ILE A 311 -4.60 -5.63 18.39
C ILE A 311 -3.09 -5.55 18.49
N PHE A 312 -2.52 -4.35 18.31
CA PHE A 312 -1.09 -4.13 18.45
C PHE A 312 -0.56 -4.55 19.83
N ASP A 313 -1.22 -4.15 20.92
CA ASP A 313 -0.82 -4.51 22.28
C ASP A 313 -0.80 -6.02 22.50
N CYS A 314 -1.79 -6.73 21.94
CA CYS A 314 -1.92 -8.19 22.02
C CYS A 314 -0.92 -8.97 21.16
N MET A 315 -0.19 -8.33 20.22
CA MET A 315 0.79 -9.02 19.39
C MET A 315 2.00 -9.50 20.21
N THR A 316 2.31 -10.79 20.12
CA THR A 316 3.48 -11.41 20.75
C THR A 316 4.77 -11.05 20.04
N GLU A 317 4.75 -11.06 18.70
CA GLU A 317 5.86 -10.65 17.84
C GLU A 317 5.48 -9.37 17.11
N LYS A 318 6.27 -8.31 17.33
CA LYS A 318 6.13 -7.02 16.65
C LYS A 318 7.37 -6.79 15.79
N ASN A 319 7.16 -6.51 14.51
CA ASN A 319 8.23 -6.13 13.59
C ASN A 319 8.09 -4.66 13.19
N GLU A 320 9.07 -4.14 12.47
CA GLU A 320 9.10 -2.75 12.00
C GLU A 320 7.83 -2.35 11.21
N VAL A 321 7.29 -3.24 10.38
CA VAL A 321 6.03 -2.98 9.65
C VAL A 321 4.83 -2.78 10.59
N SER A 322 4.71 -3.59 11.65
CA SER A 322 3.63 -3.45 12.64
C SER A 322 3.71 -2.15 13.44
N TRP A 323 4.92 -1.70 13.78
CA TRP A 323 5.16 -0.39 14.42
C TRP A 323 4.79 0.76 13.48
N ASN A 324 5.20 0.68 12.22
CA ASN A 324 4.86 1.71 11.24
C ASN A 324 3.34 1.81 11.02
N ALA A 325 2.62 0.67 10.98
CA ALA A 325 1.18 0.65 10.81
C ALA A 325 0.46 1.40 11.96
N ILE A 326 0.85 1.15 13.22
CA ILE A 326 0.22 1.83 14.35
C ILE A 326 0.63 3.32 14.45
N ILE A 327 1.92 3.65 14.25
CA ILE A 327 2.42 5.04 14.24
C ILE A 327 1.70 5.86 13.15
N SER A 328 1.63 5.32 11.94
CA SER A 328 0.91 5.94 10.82
C SER A 328 -0.58 6.09 11.15
N GLY A 329 -1.20 5.06 11.74
CA GLY A 329 -2.59 5.11 12.21
C GLY A 329 -2.86 6.28 13.16
N PHE A 330 -2.03 6.50 14.19
CA PHE A 330 -2.17 7.65 15.08
C PHE A 330 -1.95 8.98 14.34
N GLY A 331 -0.99 9.04 13.40
CA GLY A 331 -0.76 10.22 12.55
C GLY A 331 -1.96 10.57 11.64
N LEU A 332 -2.62 9.56 11.07
CA LEU A 332 -3.87 9.69 10.29
C LEU A 332 -5.02 10.26 11.13
N HIS A 333 -5.02 10.00 12.43
CA HIS A 333 -6.04 10.51 13.36
C HIS A 333 -5.69 11.87 13.98
N GLY A 334 -4.54 12.45 13.64
CA GLY A 334 -4.07 13.72 14.21
C GLY A 334 -3.46 13.59 15.61
N TYR A 335 -3.23 12.38 16.09
CA TYR A 335 -2.66 12.11 17.41
C TYR A 335 -1.12 12.07 17.36
N GLY A 336 -0.51 13.19 16.94
CA GLY A 336 0.95 13.30 16.73
C GLY A 336 1.79 12.97 17.97
N CYS A 337 1.35 13.39 19.16
CA CYS A 337 2.05 13.08 20.42
C CYS A 337 2.07 11.59 20.73
N GLU A 338 0.97 10.87 20.47
CA GLU A 338 0.89 9.42 20.66
C GLU A 338 1.77 8.69 19.63
N ALA A 339 1.79 9.16 18.38
CA ALA A 339 2.70 8.64 17.36
C ALA A 339 4.18 8.79 17.77
N LEU A 340 4.57 9.94 18.37
CA LEU A 340 5.91 10.15 18.91
C LEU A 340 6.22 9.24 20.10
N ARG A 341 5.24 9.00 20.98
CA ARG A 341 5.39 8.05 22.09
C ARG A 341 5.65 6.64 21.55
N LEU A 342 4.86 6.18 20.59
CA LEU A 342 5.02 4.87 19.96
C LEU A 342 6.37 4.75 19.23
N PHE A 343 6.85 5.81 18.58
CA PHE A 343 8.19 5.83 17.99
C PHE A 343 9.29 5.64 19.05
N ARG A 344 9.19 6.31 20.21
CA ARG A 344 10.14 6.10 21.31
C ARG A 344 10.07 4.68 21.88
N GLU A 345 8.88 4.09 21.96
CA GLU A 345 8.69 2.71 22.39
C GLU A 345 9.32 1.71 21.40
N MET A 346 9.16 1.93 20.09
CA MET A 346 9.84 1.16 19.04
C MET A 346 11.37 1.17 19.25
N LEU A 347 11.95 2.33 19.53
CA LEU A 347 13.39 2.47 19.82
C LEU A 347 13.79 1.73 21.10
N SER A 348 12.97 1.82 22.16
CA SER A 348 13.21 1.11 23.42
C SER A 348 13.14 -0.41 23.27
N ALA A 349 12.34 -0.89 22.32
CA ALA A 349 12.25 -2.29 21.92
C ALA A 349 13.39 -2.75 21.00
N GLN A 350 14.40 -1.90 20.76
CA GLN A 350 15.57 -2.17 19.90
C GLN A 350 15.20 -2.49 18.44
N ILE A 351 14.06 -1.99 17.97
CA ILE A 351 13.65 -2.15 16.57
C ILE A 351 14.15 -0.92 15.81
N SER A 352 15.00 -1.15 14.81
CA SER A 352 15.61 -0.09 14.03
C SER A 352 14.57 0.61 13.15
N PRO A 353 14.48 1.95 13.17
CA PRO A 353 13.62 2.71 12.25
C PRO A 353 14.05 2.52 10.80
N THR A 354 13.08 2.60 9.90
CA THR A 354 13.31 2.65 8.45
C THR A 354 12.85 3.99 7.88
N ALA A 355 13.13 4.22 6.60
CA ALA A 355 12.59 5.36 5.88
C ALA A 355 11.04 5.44 6.01
N THR A 356 10.32 4.31 5.95
CA THR A 356 8.86 4.32 6.14
C THR A 356 8.43 4.69 7.56
N THR A 357 9.24 4.38 8.58
CA THR A 357 9.01 4.85 9.96
C THR A 357 9.10 6.37 10.02
N PHE A 358 10.17 6.95 9.44
CA PHE A 358 10.37 8.41 9.39
C PHE A 358 9.24 9.11 8.64
N LEU A 359 8.82 8.57 7.50
CA LEU A 359 7.68 9.11 6.77
C LEU A 359 6.40 9.14 7.62
N SER A 360 6.11 8.04 8.32
CA SER A 360 4.91 7.91 9.16
C SER A 360 4.90 8.94 10.30
N ILE A 361 6.04 9.14 10.97
CA ILE A 361 6.12 10.08 12.08
C ILE A 361 6.16 11.54 11.60
N LEU A 362 6.77 11.85 10.46
CA LEU A 362 6.75 13.19 9.89
C LEU A 362 5.33 13.60 9.45
N HIS A 363 4.55 12.69 8.87
CA HIS A 363 3.12 12.91 8.64
C HIS A 363 2.37 13.19 9.95
N ALA A 364 2.66 12.45 11.01
CA ALA A 364 2.05 12.68 12.31
C ALA A 364 2.41 14.05 12.90
N CYS A 365 3.67 14.49 12.78
CA CYS A 365 4.12 15.83 13.15
C CYS A 365 3.42 16.91 12.31
N SER A 366 3.26 16.68 11.00
CA SER A 366 2.55 17.59 10.10
C SER A 366 1.10 17.79 10.52
N HIS A 367 0.38 16.71 10.84
CA HIS A 367 -1.01 16.82 11.27
C HIS A 367 -1.17 17.32 12.71
N GLY A 368 -0.17 17.10 13.57
CA GLY A 368 -0.17 17.54 14.96
C GLY A 368 0.39 18.94 15.20
N GLY A 369 0.91 19.62 14.17
CA GLY A 369 1.54 20.94 14.32
C GLY A 369 2.85 20.92 15.11
N LEU A 370 3.54 19.78 15.13
CA LEU A 370 4.77 19.55 15.91
C LEU A 370 6.00 19.88 15.06
N VAL A 371 6.21 21.17 14.79
CA VAL A 371 7.21 21.65 13.81
C VAL A 371 8.63 21.34 14.28
N GLU A 372 8.93 21.62 15.53
CA GLU A 372 10.24 21.48 16.16
C GLU A 372 10.62 20.00 16.27
N GLU A 373 9.68 19.16 16.71
CA GLU A 373 9.88 17.70 16.75
C GLU A 373 10.05 17.12 15.35
N GLY A 374 9.25 17.56 14.38
CA GLY A 374 9.36 17.15 12.98
C GLY A 374 10.74 17.46 12.39
N GLN A 375 11.25 18.66 12.64
CA GLN A 375 12.58 19.06 12.20
C GLN A 375 13.69 18.23 12.88
N ALA A 376 13.60 18.00 14.19
CA ALA A 376 14.55 17.16 14.92
C ALA A 376 14.57 15.72 14.40
N ILE A 377 13.39 15.16 14.13
CA ILE A 377 13.23 13.82 13.56
C ILE A 377 13.86 13.73 12.17
N PHE A 378 13.55 14.69 11.29
CA PHE A 378 14.11 14.72 9.94
C PHE A 378 15.64 14.78 9.96
N GLN A 379 16.22 15.59 10.84
CA GLN A 379 17.68 15.66 11.01
C GLN A 379 18.26 14.35 11.53
N SER A 380 17.60 13.72 12.52
CA SER A 380 18.05 12.46 13.10
C SER A 380 18.09 11.32 12.09
N MET A 381 17.17 11.31 11.11
CA MET A 381 17.10 10.31 10.03
C MET A 381 18.45 10.17 9.32
N SER A 382 19.07 11.28 8.95
CA SER A 382 20.37 11.29 8.26
C SER A 382 21.56 11.21 9.21
N HIS A 383 21.56 11.98 10.30
CA HIS A 383 22.73 12.11 11.18
C HIS A 383 22.92 10.90 12.12
N THR A 384 21.82 10.37 12.66
CA THR A 384 21.87 9.30 13.66
C THR A 384 21.71 7.92 13.02
N TYR A 385 20.80 7.80 12.05
CA TYR A 385 20.46 6.49 11.45
C TYR A 385 21.09 6.27 10.08
N GLY A 386 21.75 7.27 9.49
CA GLY A 386 22.38 7.15 8.17
C GLY A 386 21.38 6.92 7.02
N ILE A 387 20.09 7.19 7.24
CA ILE A 387 19.04 6.95 6.24
C ILE A 387 18.93 8.19 5.36
N ARG A 388 19.08 8.00 4.05
CA ARG A 388 18.94 9.07 3.07
C ARG A 388 17.46 9.44 2.91
N PRO A 389 17.07 10.73 3.05
CA PRO A 389 15.69 11.16 2.85
C PRO A 389 15.23 11.01 1.40
N TRP A 390 14.06 10.39 1.18
CA TRP A 390 13.33 10.38 -0.09
C TRP A 390 12.51 11.66 -0.30
N HIS A 391 12.03 11.88 -1.53
CA HIS A 391 11.23 13.06 -1.88
C HIS A 391 9.97 13.23 -1.00
N GLU A 392 9.38 12.13 -0.55
CA GLU A 392 8.21 12.11 0.32
C GLU A 392 8.52 12.70 1.70
N HIS A 393 9.73 12.48 2.24
CA HIS A 393 10.15 13.08 3.52
C HIS A 393 10.29 14.60 3.41
N TYR A 394 10.85 15.08 2.31
CA TYR A 394 10.91 16.52 2.04
C TYR A 394 9.51 17.12 1.88
N ALA A 395 8.60 16.41 1.19
CA ALA A 395 7.22 16.85 1.06
C ALA A 395 6.52 16.97 2.42
N CYS A 396 6.77 16.02 3.35
CA CYS A 396 6.27 16.12 4.72
C CYS A 396 6.82 17.35 5.45
N MET A 397 8.11 17.63 5.35
CA MET A 397 8.71 18.81 5.97
C MET A 397 8.16 20.12 5.41
N VAL A 398 7.94 20.19 4.10
CA VAL A 398 7.28 21.33 3.46
C VAL A 398 5.82 21.46 3.92
N ASP A 399 5.10 20.34 4.10
CA ASP A 399 3.74 20.35 4.66
C ASP A 399 3.74 20.81 6.14
N ILE A 400 4.73 20.39 6.95
CA ILE A 400 4.91 20.82 8.35
C ILE A 400 5.08 22.36 8.41
N PHE A 401 6.04 22.92 7.67
CA PHE A 401 6.26 24.37 7.65
C PHE A 401 5.06 25.11 7.04
N GLY A 402 4.50 24.55 5.98
CA GLY A 402 3.38 25.14 5.25
C GLY A 402 2.13 25.27 6.11
N ARG A 403 1.71 24.21 6.82
CA ARG A 403 0.57 24.25 7.74
C ARG A 403 0.79 25.24 8.88
N ALA A 404 2.03 25.37 9.37
CA ALA A 404 2.40 26.32 10.40
C ALA A 404 2.45 27.79 9.92
N GLY A 405 2.21 28.06 8.64
CA GLY A 405 2.28 29.41 8.05
C GLY A 405 3.69 29.90 7.76
N ARG A 406 4.71 29.05 7.96
CA ARG A 406 6.14 29.35 7.73
C ARG A 406 6.49 29.16 6.25
N LEU A 407 5.76 29.81 5.35
CA LEU A 407 5.84 29.57 3.90
C LEU A 407 7.19 29.94 3.28
N ASN A 408 7.85 31.00 3.79
CA ASN A 408 9.19 31.36 3.32
C ASN A 408 10.22 30.30 3.70
N GLU A 409 10.15 29.77 4.92
CA GLU A 409 11.03 28.68 5.36
C GLU A 409 10.75 27.39 4.59
N ALA A 410 9.48 27.11 4.28
CA ALA A 410 9.11 26.00 3.40
C ALA A 410 9.76 26.15 2.02
N LEU A 411 9.74 27.35 1.44
CA LEU A 411 10.35 27.65 0.14
C LEU A 411 11.88 27.57 0.18
N GLU A 412 12.52 28.08 1.23
CA GLU A 412 13.96 27.95 1.45
C GLU A 412 14.37 26.48 1.60
N PHE A 413 13.58 25.70 2.35
CA PHE A 413 13.81 24.27 2.55
C PHE A 413 13.72 23.47 1.24
N ILE A 414 12.82 23.84 0.31
CA ILE A 414 12.78 23.24 -1.04
C ILE A 414 14.13 23.39 -1.75
N GLY A 415 14.85 24.49 -1.53
CA GLY A 415 16.19 24.70 -2.09
C GLY A 415 17.24 23.72 -1.57
N THR A 416 16.98 23.01 -0.47
CA THR A 416 17.88 21.99 0.10
C THR A 416 17.65 20.59 -0.48
N VAL A 417 16.57 20.39 -1.25
CA VAL A 417 16.22 19.09 -1.82
C VAL A 417 17.28 18.68 -2.84
N PRO A 418 17.88 17.48 -2.72
CA PRO A 418 18.88 17.02 -3.66
C PRO A 418 18.25 16.62 -5.00
N GLY A 419 18.77 17.18 -6.10
CA GLY A 419 18.30 16.88 -7.45
C GLY A 419 16.98 17.58 -7.79
N ASP A 420 16.18 16.96 -8.66
CA ASP A 420 14.92 17.54 -9.11
C ASP A 420 13.83 17.43 -8.03
N VAL A 421 13.16 18.54 -7.76
CA VAL A 421 12.09 18.60 -6.77
C VAL A 421 10.84 17.91 -7.32
N GLY A 422 10.46 16.79 -6.72
CA GLY A 422 9.28 16.02 -7.12
C GLY A 422 7.95 16.77 -6.93
N PRO A 423 6.88 16.35 -7.63
CA PRO A 423 5.57 17.02 -7.60
C PRO A 423 4.92 17.04 -6.22
N GLY A 424 5.13 16.01 -5.39
CA GLY A 424 4.57 15.97 -4.03
C GLY A 424 5.00 17.15 -3.14
N VAL A 425 6.24 17.63 -3.29
CA VAL A 425 6.78 18.76 -2.52
C VAL A 425 6.10 20.07 -2.91
N TRP A 426 5.97 20.32 -4.21
CA TRP A 426 5.27 21.51 -4.71
C TRP A 426 3.77 21.46 -4.41
N ALA A 427 3.16 20.27 -4.42
CA ALA A 427 1.75 20.10 -4.06
C ALA A 427 1.49 20.42 -2.59
N ALA A 428 2.40 20.03 -1.68
CA ALA A 428 2.33 20.40 -0.26
C ALA A 428 2.42 21.92 -0.07
N LEU A 429 3.40 22.57 -0.71
CA LEU A 429 3.54 24.03 -0.66
C LEU A 429 2.30 24.74 -1.20
N LEU A 430 1.78 24.30 -2.34
CA LEU A 430 0.58 24.88 -2.94
C LEU A 430 -0.65 24.73 -2.04
N GLY A 431 -0.79 23.58 -1.38
CA GLY A 431 -1.82 23.36 -0.38
C GLY A 431 -1.73 24.36 0.78
N ALA A 432 -0.52 24.59 1.29
CA ALA A 432 -0.26 25.55 2.35
C ALA A 432 -0.53 27.01 1.94
N CYS A 433 -0.12 27.42 0.73
CA CYS A 433 -0.39 28.77 0.24
C CYS A 433 -1.89 29.06 0.11
N ARG A 434 -2.71 28.04 -0.21
CA ARG A 434 -4.17 28.18 -0.23
C ARG A 434 -4.75 28.41 1.16
N ILE A 435 -4.19 27.78 2.18
CA ILE A 435 -4.63 27.93 3.58
C ILE A 435 -4.31 29.34 4.08
N HIS A 436 -3.09 29.81 3.83
CA HIS A 436 -2.58 31.10 4.31
C HIS A 436 -2.79 32.26 3.34
N LYS A 437 -3.52 32.04 2.23
CA LYS A 437 -3.88 33.05 1.22
C LYS A 437 -2.67 33.74 0.56
N GLU A 438 -1.55 33.04 0.39
CA GLU A 438 -0.33 33.57 -0.25
C GLU A 438 -0.30 33.33 -1.76
N ALA A 439 -0.84 34.28 -2.52
CA ALA A 439 -1.05 34.15 -3.98
C ALA A 439 0.25 34.01 -4.79
N ASN A 440 1.31 34.72 -4.41
CA ASN A 440 2.57 34.74 -5.17
C ASN A 440 3.29 33.39 -5.14
N ILE A 441 3.41 32.79 -3.94
CA ILE A 441 4.04 31.48 -3.77
C ILE A 441 3.13 30.39 -4.36
N ALA A 442 1.81 30.51 -4.24
CA ALA A 442 0.86 29.60 -4.87
C ALA A 442 1.03 29.54 -6.39
N LYS A 443 1.19 30.70 -7.05
CA LYS A 443 1.43 30.77 -8.49
C LYS A 443 2.69 30.00 -8.89
N LEU A 444 3.81 30.25 -8.21
CA LEU A 444 5.08 29.56 -8.48
C LEU A 444 4.93 28.03 -8.35
N ALA A 445 4.32 27.57 -7.25
CA ALA A 445 4.14 26.14 -7.01
C ALA A 445 3.25 25.48 -8.07
N ALA A 446 2.15 26.15 -8.46
CA ALA A 446 1.24 25.65 -9.48
C ALA A 446 1.89 25.58 -10.89
N GLU A 447 2.70 26.56 -11.26
CA GLU A 447 3.46 26.54 -12.53
C GLU A 447 4.47 25.39 -12.56
N LYS A 448 5.18 25.13 -11.46
CA LYS A 448 6.10 24.00 -11.34
C LYS A 448 5.39 22.65 -11.45
N LEU A 449 4.23 22.50 -10.82
CA LEU A 449 3.43 21.27 -10.91
C LEU A 449 2.93 20.99 -12.33
N VAL A 450 2.48 22.02 -13.05
CA VAL A 450 2.06 21.87 -14.46
C VAL A 450 3.24 21.48 -15.36
N GLN A 451 4.46 21.92 -15.06
CA GLN A 451 5.67 21.51 -15.79
C GLN A 451 6.05 20.05 -15.51
N LEU A 452 5.93 19.61 -14.26
CA LEU A 452 6.30 18.25 -13.83
C LEU A 452 5.27 17.19 -14.21
N GLU A 453 3.98 17.49 -14.08
CA GLU A 453 2.87 16.57 -14.36
C GLU A 453 1.85 17.21 -15.30
N PRO A 454 2.18 17.34 -16.60
CA PRO A 454 1.34 18.06 -17.55
C PRO A 454 0.06 17.31 -17.95
N GLU A 455 -0.11 16.08 -17.48
CA GLU A 455 -1.31 15.26 -17.66
C GLU A 455 -2.29 15.37 -16.47
N ASN A 456 -1.91 16.05 -15.38
CA ASN A 456 -2.76 16.16 -14.19
C ASN A 456 -3.74 17.35 -14.32
N PRO A 457 -5.05 17.13 -14.54
CA PRO A 457 -6.04 18.20 -14.71
C PRO A 457 -6.18 19.09 -13.48
N GLY A 458 -5.90 18.57 -12.28
CA GLY A 458 -6.08 19.28 -11.02
C GLY A 458 -5.22 20.54 -10.94
N TYR A 459 -3.99 20.49 -11.45
CA TYR A 459 -3.05 21.60 -11.42
C TYR A 459 -3.43 22.72 -12.37
N TYR A 460 -3.97 22.39 -13.56
CA TYR A 460 -4.48 23.40 -14.49
C TYR A 460 -5.69 24.14 -13.92
N VAL A 461 -6.62 23.42 -13.27
CA VAL A 461 -7.77 24.06 -12.62
C VAL A 461 -7.29 24.98 -11.51
N LEU A 462 -6.36 24.53 -10.67
CA LEU A 462 -5.87 25.34 -9.56
C LEU A 462 -5.08 26.57 -10.05
N LEU A 463 -4.24 26.42 -11.07
CA LEU A 463 -3.51 27.53 -11.68
C LEU A 463 -4.46 28.54 -12.33
N SER A 464 -5.49 28.07 -13.06
CA SER A 464 -6.53 28.94 -13.60
C SER A 464 -7.26 29.70 -12.50
N ASN A 465 -7.53 29.07 -11.36
CA ASN A 465 -8.21 29.71 -10.24
C ASN A 465 -7.35 30.80 -9.60
N ILE A 466 -6.04 30.57 -9.46
CA ILE A 466 -5.08 31.57 -8.94
C ILE A 466 -5.02 32.79 -9.86
N TYR A 467 -4.98 32.58 -11.18
CA TYR A 467 -5.01 33.67 -12.16
C TYR A 467 -6.31 34.48 -12.09
N SER A 468 -7.46 33.80 -12.00
CA SER A 468 -8.76 34.46 -11.85
C SER A 468 -8.84 35.26 -10.54
N ALA A 469 -8.36 34.72 -9.42
CA ALA A 469 -8.32 35.43 -8.14
C ALA A 469 -7.42 36.67 -8.16
N SER A 470 -6.36 36.64 -8.98
CA SER A 470 -5.46 37.78 -9.20
C SER A 470 -5.95 38.75 -10.28
N GLN A 471 -7.21 38.64 -10.73
CA GLN A 471 -7.82 39.41 -11.82
C GLN A 471 -7.10 39.29 -13.18
N ASN A 472 -6.30 38.24 -13.35
CA ASN A 472 -5.60 37.96 -14.60
C ASN A 472 -6.40 36.95 -15.45
N PHE A 473 -7.53 37.42 -15.99
CA PHE A 473 -8.45 36.61 -16.78
C PHE A 473 -7.88 36.04 -18.09
N PRO A 474 -7.03 36.76 -18.86
CA PRO A 474 -6.47 36.22 -20.10
C PRO A 474 -5.60 34.98 -19.86
N GLU A 475 -4.75 35.00 -18.84
CA GLU A 475 -3.90 33.86 -18.48
C GLU A 475 -4.74 32.69 -17.94
N ALA A 476 -5.78 32.98 -17.15
CA ALA A 476 -6.72 31.95 -16.70
C ALA A 476 -7.41 31.25 -17.89
N ALA A 477 -7.85 32.00 -18.90
CA ALA A 477 -8.43 31.46 -20.12
C ALA A 477 -7.40 30.62 -20.91
N ALA A 478 -6.17 31.09 -21.05
CA ALA A 478 -5.10 30.37 -21.73
C ALA A 478 -4.80 29.00 -21.08
N VAL A 479 -4.76 28.94 -19.75
CA VAL A 479 -4.57 27.68 -19.00
C VAL A 479 -5.73 26.71 -19.23
N ARG A 480 -6.98 27.19 -19.23
CA ARG A 480 -8.17 26.38 -19.53
C ARG A 480 -8.14 25.83 -20.96
N ASP A 481 -7.70 26.64 -21.93
CA ASP A 481 -7.57 26.21 -23.33
C ASP A 481 -6.48 25.14 -23.52
N VAL A 482 -5.38 25.21 -22.77
CA VAL A 482 -4.36 24.14 -22.76
C VAL A 482 -4.95 22.84 -22.23
N ALA A 483 -5.66 22.88 -21.09
CA ALA A 483 -6.30 21.68 -20.52
C ALA A 483 -7.33 21.06 -21.47
N LYS A 484 -8.13 21.89 -22.16
CA LYS A 484 -9.12 21.45 -23.15
C LYS A 484 -8.47 20.81 -24.37
N ARG A 485 -7.41 21.41 -24.92
CA ARG A 485 -6.65 20.85 -26.06
C ARG A 485 -6.04 19.48 -25.73
N ARG A 486 -5.60 19.29 -24.49
CA ARG A 486 -5.07 18.02 -23.97
C ARG A 486 -6.14 17.00 -23.58
N LYS A 487 -7.44 17.35 -23.66
CA LYS A 487 -8.58 16.50 -23.27
C LYS A 487 -8.48 15.97 -21.83
N LEU A 488 -7.93 16.77 -20.91
CA LEU A 488 -7.78 16.36 -19.52
C LEU A 488 -9.15 16.34 -18.82
N ILE A 489 -9.48 15.26 -18.13
CA ILE A 489 -10.76 15.06 -17.44
C ILE A 489 -10.53 15.04 -15.92
N LYS A 490 -11.15 15.98 -15.21
CA LYS A 490 -11.11 16.00 -13.74
C LYS A 490 -11.98 14.88 -13.17
N LEU A 491 -11.40 14.04 -12.31
CA LEU A 491 -12.16 13.07 -11.53
C LEU A 491 -13.10 13.80 -10.55
N PRO A 492 -14.39 13.43 -10.50
CA PRO A 492 -15.31 14.03 -9.54
C PRO A 492 -14.93 13.67 -8.11
N GLY A 493 -15.13 14.62 -7.19
CA GLY A 493 -15.06 14.32 -5.76
C GLY A 493 -16.28 13.49 -5.37
N CYS A 494 -16.06 12.32 -4.78
CA CYS A 494 -17.09 11.42 -4.30
C CYS A 494 -16.96 11.20 -2.80
N THR A 495 -18.11 11.14 -2.13
CA THR A 495 -18.18 10.79 -0.70
C THR A 495 -18.91 9.47 -0.56
N LEU A 496 -18.32 8.55 0.19
CA LEU A 496 -18.87 7.25 0.52
C LEU A 496 -19.42 7.28 1.96
N ILE A 497 -20.54 6.61 2.17
CA ILE A 497 -21.11 6.35 3.49
C ILE A 497 -21.67 4.93 3.54
N GLU A 498 -21.38 4.21 4.62
CA GLU A 498 -21.90 2.86 4.87
C GLU A 498 -23.13 2.94 5.78
N VAL A 499 -24.29 2.45 5.31
CA VAL A 499 -25.53 2.39 6.09
C VAL A 499 -26.15 1.01 5.92
N LYS A 500 -26.40 0.31 7.05
CA LYS A 500 -26.99 -1.04 7.06
C LYS A 500 -26.25 -2.02 6.12
N ASP A 501 -24.92 -2.02 6.19
CA ASP A 501 -24.01 -2.88 5.42
C ASP A 501 -24.01 -2.63 3.89
N VAL A 502 -24.57 -1.49 3.46
CA VAL A 502 -24.57 -1.05 2.06
C VAL A 502 -23.73 0.22 1.93
N LEU A 503 -22.82 0.23 0.96
CA LEU A 503 -22.06 1.42 0.59
C LEU A 503 -22.90 2.30 -0.35
N HIS A 504 -23.04 3.56 0.02
CA HIS A 504 -23.70 4.58 -0.80
C HIS A 504 -22.66 5.62 -1.22
N VAL A 505 -22.63 5.95 -2.52
CA VAL A 505 -21.70 6.92 -3.09
C VAL A 505 -22.49 8.14 -3.52
N PHE A 506 -22.01 9.31 -3.12
CA PHE A 506 -22.58 10.60 -3.51
C PHE A 506 -21.55 11.42 -4.28
N THR A 507 -22.00 12.07 -5.34
CA THR A 507 -21.24 13.11 -6.05
C THR A 507 -21.87 14.49 -5.81
N ALA A 508 -21.16 15.57 -6.13
CA ALA A 508 -21.71 16.91 -5.93
C ALA A 508 -22.98 17.11 -6.79
N GLY A 509 -24.09 17.51 -6.18
CA GLY A 509 -25.38 17.68 -6.84
C GLY A 509 -26.10 16.38 -7.23
N ASP A 510 -25.70 15.24 -6.65
CA ASP A 510 -26.29 13.94 -6.98
C ASP A 510 -27.77 13.86 -6.62
N ARG A 511 -28.58 13.44 -7.61
CA ARG A 511 -30.02 13.20 -7.49
C ARG A 511 -30.43 11.77 -7.89
N SER A 512 -29.46 10.89 -8.13
CA SER A 512 -29.70 9.51 -8.55
C SER A 512 -30.16 8.60 -7.40
N HIS A 513 -29.91 9.00 -6.15
CA HIS A 513 -30.21 8.19 -4.99
C HIS A 513 -31.73 8.04 -4.75
N PRO A 514 -32.26 6.85 -4.39
CA PRO A 514 -33.69 6.64 -4.16
C PRO A 514 -34.32 7.56 -3.09
N GLN A 515 -33.54 7.97 -2.09
CA GLN A 515 -33.96 8.89 -1.01
C GLN A 515 -33.64 10.36 -1.27
N THR A 516 -33.35 10.76 -2.52
CA THR A 516 -32.96 12.14 -2.88
C THR A 516 -33.89 13.20 -2.28
N SER A 517 -35.22 13.06 -2.42
CA SER A 517 -36.17 14.05 -1.90
C SER A 517 -36.03 14.28 -0.39
N SER A 518 -35.82 13.21 0.37
CA SER A 518 -35.63 13.27 1.82
C SER A 518 -34.27 13.88 2.19
N ILE A 519 -33.21 13.56 1.44
CA ILE A 519 -31.86 14.11 1.66
C ILE A 519 -31.88 15.64 1.47
N TYR A 520 -32.47 16.13 0.38
CA TYR A 520 -32.54 17.57 0.10
C TYR A 520 -33.43 18.31 1.11
N SER A 521 -34.55 17.71 1.53
CA SER A 521 -35.39 18.28 2.60
C SER A 521 -34.66 18.36 3.95
N MET A 522 -33.82 17.37 4.26
CA MET A 522 -32.95 17.42 5.44
C MET A 522 -31.92 18.55 5.32
N LEU A 523 -31.28 18.72 4.15
CA LEU A 523 -30.34 19.81 3.93
C LEU A 523 -30.98 21.20 4.12
N GLU A 524 -32.20 21.40 3.63
CA GLU A 524 -32.96 22.64 3.85
C GLU A 524 -33.26 22.89 5.33
N THR A 525 -33.68 21.83 6.04
CA THR A 525 -33.93 21.90 7.49
C THR A 525 -32.67 22.26 8.27
N LEU A 526 -31.53 21.68 7.89
CA LEU A 526 -30.23 21.98 8.49
C LEU A 526 -29.77 23.40 8.16
N ALA A 527 -29.97 23.87 6.92
CA ALA A 527 -29.61 25.23 6.52
C ALA A 527 -30.32 26.28 7.39
N GLY A 528 -31.63 26.09 7.65
CA GLY A 528 -32.39 26.96 8.57
C GLY A 528 -31.78 26.99 9.98
N LYS A 529 -31.54 25.82 10.58
CA LYS A 529 -30.93 25.72 11.92
C LYS A 529 -29.50 26.28 11.99
N MET A 530 -28.77 26.21 10.88
CA MET A 530 -27.40 26.72 10.79
C MET A 530 -27.35 28.24 10.72
N LEU A 531 -28.28 28.87 9.99
CA LEU A 531 -28.44 30.32 9.97
C LEU A 531 -28.74 30.86 11.37
N ASP A 532 -29.67 30.23 12.10
CA ASP A 532 -29.98 30.58 13.49
C ASP A 532 -28.76 30.44 14.43
N ALA A 533 -27.86 29.50 14.11
CA ALA A 533 -26.65 29.24 14.87
C ALA A 533 -25.44 30.11 14.45
N GLY A 534 -25.63 31.05 13.51
CA GLY A 534 -24.62 31.99 13.04
C GLY A 534 -23.65 31.45 11.99
N TYR A 535 -24.01 30.40 11.25
CA TYR A 535 -23.19 29.90 10.15
C TYR A 535 -23.25 30.82 8.94
N GLN A 536 -22.09 31.21 8.41
CA GLN A 536 -21.94 31.84 7.10
C GLN A 536 -21.21 30.87 6.17
N ALA A 537 -21.76 30.65 4.97
CA ALA A 537 -21.13 29.81 3.97
C ALA A 537 -19.86 30.48 3.46
N GLU A 538 -18.78 29.72 3.34
CA GLU A 538 -17.49 30.26 2.93
C GLU A 538 -17.37 30.18 1.39
N THR A 539 -17.87 31.24 0.73
CA THR A 539 -17.99 31.36 -0.73
C THR A 539 -16.67 31.68 -1.42
N GLU A 540 -15.63 32.11 -0.70
CA GLU A 540 -14.31 32.44 -1.25
C GLU A 540 -13.63 31.27 -1.98
N SER A 541 -14.05 30.03 -1.67
CA SER A 541 -13.57 28.82 -2.35
C SER A 541 -14.22 28.56 -3.72
N VAL A 542 -15.25 29.34 -4.08
CA VAL A 542 -16.00 29.27 -5.34
C VAL A 542 -15.65 30.49 -6.20
N LEU A 543 -15.52 30.25 -7.50
CA LEU A 543 -14.98 31.16 -8.51
C LEU A 543 -15.60 32.58 -8.48
N TYR A 544 -14.81 33.60 -8.80
CA TYR A 544 -15.23 35.01 -8.98
C TYR A 544 -16.05 35.29 -10.27
N ASP A 545 -16.38 34.28 -11.07
CA ASP A 545 -17.04 34.42 -12.39
C ASP A 545 -18.51 33.94 -12.38
N VAL A 546 -19.11 33.88 -11.19
CA VAL A 546 -20.53 33.56 -10.93
C VAL A 546 -21.02 34.46 -9.80
N GLU A 547 -22.29 34.85 -9.84
CA GLU A 547 -22.92 35.68 -8.80
C GLU A 547 -22.78 35.01 -7.42
N GLU A 548 -22.66 35.81 -6.34
CA GLU A 548 -22.40 35.30 -4.99
C GLU A 548 -23.48 34.28 -4.53
N GLU A 549 -24.71 34.45 -5.01
CA GLU A 549 -25.85 33.55 -4.79
C GLU A 549 -25.67 32.17 -5.46
N GLU A 550 -25.04 32.12 -6.65
CA GLU A 550 -24.72 30.88 -7.34
C GLU A 550 -23.52 30.18 -6.67
N LYS A 551 -22.56 30.94 -6.13
CA LYS A 551 -21.45 30.39 -5.34
C LYS A 551 -21.96 29.68 -4.08
N GLU A 552 -22.87 30.31 -3.35
CA GLU A 552 -23.54 29.69 -2.22
C GLU A 552 -24.31 28.43 -2.63
N HIS A 553 -24.98 28.44 -3.78
CA HIS A 553 -25.72 27.27 -4.28
C HIS A 553 -24.79 26.10 -4.62
N MET A 554 -23.61 26.36 -5.21
CA MET A 554 -22.62 25.33 -5.54
C MET A 554 -22.07 24.65 -4.28
N VAL A 555 -21.91 25.40 -3.19
CA VAL A 555 -21.39 24.91 -1.91
C VAL A 555 -22.46 24.16 -1.10
N LYS A 556 -23.75 24.45 -1.31
CA LYS A 556 -24.87 23.74 -0.67
C LYS A 556 -24.98 22.27 -1.12
N ILE A 557 -24.46 21.92 -2.29
CA ILE A 557 -24.64 20.61 -2.93
C ILE A 557 -23.37 19.72 -2.94
N HIS A 558 -22.40 20.00 -2.07
CA HIS A 558 -21.22 19.14 -1.95
C HIS A 558 -21.59 17.72 -1.51
N SER A 559 -20.87 16.73 -2.05
CA SER A 559 -21.10 15.30 -1.78
C SER A 559 -21.07 14.93 -0.29
N GLU A 560 -20.25 15.65 0.49
CA GLU A 560 -20.06 15.48 1.93
C GLU A 560 -21.35 15.83 2.68
N LYS A 561 -21.99 16.94 2.28
CA LYS A 561 -23.25 17.40 2.88
C LYS A 561 -24.38 16.42 2.57
N LEU A 562 -24.46 15.93 1.32
CA LEU A 562 -25.42 14.91 0.91
C LEU A 562 -25.25 13.61 1.72
N ALA A 563 -24.02 13.12 1.85
CA ALA A 563 -23.72 11.92 2.61
C ALA A 563 -24.05 12.07 4.11
N ILE A 564 -23.70 13.20 4.73
CA ILE A 564 -24.02 13.46 6.14
C ILE A 564 -25.53 13.60 6.34
N ALA A 565 -26.25 14.29 5.45
CA ALA A 565 -27.71 14.40 5.51
C ALA A 565 -28.38 13.02 5.37
N PHE A 566 -27.89 12.18 4.46
CA PHE A 566 -28.33 10.78 4.33
C PHE A 566 -28.05 9.97 5.61
N GLY A 567 -26.88 10.15 6.22
CA GLY A 567 -26.52 9.55 7.50
C GLY A 567 -27.48 9.95 8.61
N LEU A 568 -27.79 11.24 8.74
CA LEU A 568 -28.73 11.77 9.75
C LEU A 568 -30.15 11.22 9.62
N ILE A 569 -30.58 10.83 8.41
CA ILE A 569 -31.90 10.24 8.16
C ILE A 569 -31.94 8.77 8.59
N ASN A 570 -30.86 8.03 8.37
CA ASN A 570 -30.87 6.57 8.45
C ASN A 570 -30.12 5.97 9.66
N ILE A 571 -29.24 6.76 10.29
CA ILE A 571 -28.44 6.35 11.45
C ILE A 571 -29.10 6.88 12.72
N LYS A 572 -29.09 6.06 13.79
CA LYS A 572 -29.68 6.43 15.07
C LYS A 572 -28.89 7.57 15.73
N PRO A 573 -29.55 8.46 16.51
CA PRO A 573 -28.88 9.58 17.18
C PRO A 573 -27.71 9.23 18.12
N GLU A 574 -27.70 8.00 18.64
CA GLU A 574 -26.68 7.49 19.57
C GLU A 574 -25.45 6.91 18.84
N SER A 575 -25.52 6.79 17.51
CA SER A 575 -24.48 6.22 16.67
C SER A 575 -23.66 7.31 15.98
N GLU A 576 -22.44 6.96 15.57
CA GLU A 576 -21.57 7.84 14.79
C GLU A 576 -21.88 7.78 13.30
N ILE A 577 -21.74 8.92 12.61
CA ILE A 577 -21.76 8.97 11.14
C ILE A 577 -20.32 8.96 10.66
N THR A 578 -19.94 7.97 9.86
CA THR A 578 -18.61 7.91 9.23
C THR A 578 -18.75 8.07 7.72
N ILE A 579 -18.08 9.07 7.16
CA ILE A 579 -18.01 9.29 5.72
C ILE A 579 -16.56 9.32 5.23
N ILE A 580 -16.36 8.92 3.97
CA ILE A 580 -15.04 8.85 3.36
C ILE A 580 -15.05 9.64 2.06
N LYS A 581 -14.15 10.62 1.97
CA LYS A 581 -13.97 11.48 0.80
C LYS A 581 -12.68 11.09 0.08
N ASN A 582 -12.77 10.88 -1.23
CA ASN A 582 -11.61 10.57 -2.07
C ASN A 582 -10.63 11.76 -2.27
N LEU A 583 -11.05 12.97 -1.94
CA LEU A 583 -10.27 14.21 -1.98
C LEU A 583 -10.15 14.82 -0.58
N ARG A 584 -9.29 15.82 -0.41
CA ARG A 584 -9.27 16.63 0.82
C ARG A 584 -10.61 17.36 0.98
N ILE A 585 -11.21 17.32 2.17
CA ILE A 585 -12.43 18.07 2.47
C ILE A 585 -12.16 19.56 2.29
N CYS A 586 -13.10 20.34 1.73
CA CYS A 586 -12.94 21.80 1.63
C CYS A 586 -13.23 22.50 2.98
N LEU A 587 -12.75 23.74 3.12
CA LEU A 587 -12.90 24.51 4.35
C LEU A 587 -14.37 24.71 4.73
N ASP A 588 -15.23 25.00 3.74
CA ASP A 588 -16.66 25.12 3.98
C ASP A 588 -17.28 23.81 4.48
N CYS A 589 -17.00 22.66 3.86
CA CYS A 589 -17.52 21.37 4.33
C CYS A 589 -17.01 21.01 5.73
N HIS A 590 -15.77 21.37 6.05
CA HIS A 590 -15.20 21.19 7.38
C HIS A 590 -15.94 22.05 8.42
N ASN A 591 -16.11 23.35 8.14
CA ASN A 591 -16.84 24.28 9.00
C ASN A 591 -18.32 23.88 9.12
N TRP A 592 -18.97 23.53 8.02
CA TRP A 592 -20.34 23.03 7.99
C TRP A 592 -20.52 21.82 8.91
N THR A 593 -19.62 20.84 8.81
CA THR A 593 -19.68 19.62 9.66
C THR A 593 -19.54 19.94 11.15
N LYS A 594 -18.70 20.91 11.54
CA LYS A 594 -18.64 21.41 12.93
C LYS A 594 -20.02 21.88 13.39
N PHE A 595 -20.66 22.77 12.62
CA PHE A 595 -21.98 23.29 12.99
C PHE A 595 -23.03 22.18 13.09
N ILE A 596 -23.04 21.23 12.14
CA ILE A 596 -23.95 20.09 12.20
C ILE A 596 -23.73 19.26 13.46
N SER A 597 -22.50 18.86 13.77
CA SER A 597 -22.21 18.11 15.00
C SER A 597 -22.68 18.86 16.26
N ARG A 598 -22.54 20.19 16.30
CA ARG A 598 -23.02 21.03 17.40
C ARG A 598 -24.54 21.04 17.54
N ILE A 599 -25.26 21.14 16.41
CA ILE A 599 -26.73 21.25 16.32
C ILE A 599 -27.40 19.89 16.60
N THR A 600 -26.90 18.82 15.99
CA THR A 600 -27.50 17.49 16.08
C THR A 600 -27.01 16.70 17.29
N LYS A 601 -25.91 17.13 17.94
CA LYS A 601 -25.20 16.39 18.99
C LYS A 601 -24.65 15.03 18.55
N MET A 602 -24.61 14.79 17.24
CA MET A 602 -24.03 13.59 16.64
C MET A 602 -22.51 13.71 16.56
N VAL A 603 -21.84 12.58 16.76
CA VAL A 603 -20.43 12.42 16.39
C VAL A 603 -20.37 12.15 14.89
N ILE A 604 -19.59 12.95 14.17
CA ILE A 604 -19.38 12.79 12.73
C ILE A 604 -17.89 12.60 12.50
N VAL A 605 -17.52 11.51 11.83
CA VAL A 605 -16.16 11.18 11.46
C VAL A 605 -16.03 11.33 9.95
N VAL A 606 -15.14 12.20 9.50
CA VAL A 606 -14.83 12.37 8.08
C VAL A 606 -13.40 11.94 7.83
N ARG A 607 -13.22 10.88 7.05
CA ARG A 607 -11.92 10.54 6.47
C ARG A 607 -11.80 11.25 5.13
N ASP A 608 -10.81 12.11 4.98
CA ASP A 608 -10.46 12.67 3.68
C ASP A 608 -9.21 11.97 3.11
N ALA A 609 -8.71 12.44 1.97
CA ALA A 609 -7.51 11.87 1.33
C ALA A 609 -6.23 11.95 2.19
N SER A 610 -6.22 12.78 3.25
CA SER A 610 -5.05 13.06 4.08
C SER A 610 -5.17 12.56 5.52
N ARG A 611 -6.35 12.67 6.15
CA ARG A 611 -6.54 12.37 7.58
C ARG A 611 -8.00 12.14 7.96
N PHE A 612 -8.20 11.76 9.21
CA PHE A 612 -9.49 11.78 9.88
C PHE A 612 -9.75 13.12 10.56
N HIS A 613 -11.01 13.54 10.49
CA HIS A 613 -11.57 14.66 11.20
C HIS A 613 -12.72 14.14 12.06
N HIS A 614 -12.53 14.16 13.38
CA HIS A 614 -13.57 13.73 14.34
C HIS A 614 -14.28 14.97 14.85
N PHE A 615 -15.53 15.15 14.43
CA PHE A 615 -16.38 16.28 14.81
C PHE A 615 -17.27 15.88 15.97
N THR A 616 -17.06 16.53 17.11
CA THR A 616 -17.86 16.34 18.33
C THR A 616 -18.22 17.69 18.92
N ASN A 617 -19.52 17.95 19.10
CA ASN A 617 -20.05 19.19 19.71
C ASN A 617 -19.54 20.50 19.06
N GLY A 618 -19.23 20.47 17.77
CA GLY A 618 -18.72 21.63 17.03
C GLY A 618 -17.22 21.85 17.07
N VAL A 619 -16.47 20.92 17.67
CA VAL A 619 -15.02 20.90 17.64
C VAL A 619 -14.55 19.77 16.74
N CYS A 620 -13.50 20.01 15.95
CA CYS A 620 -12.83 18.98 15.17
C CYS A 620 -11.54 18.54 15.88
N SER A 621 -11.21 17.25 15.82
CA SER A 621 -9.95 16.70 16.36
C SER A 621 -8.69 17.34 15.79
N CYS A 622 -8.77 18.01 14.64
CA CYS A 622 -7.63 18.73 14.08
C CYS A 622 -7.33 20.07 14.75
N GLY A 623 -8.17 20.55 15.68
CA GLY A 623 -7.97 21.84 16.35
C GLY A 623 -7.95 23.05 15.41
N ASP A 624 -8.60 22.94 14.25
CA ASP A 624 -8.55 23.92 13.15
C ASP A 624 -7.11 24.14 12.59
N TYR A 625 -6.18 23.25 12.92
CA TYR A 625 -4.88 23.13 12.26
C TYR A 625 -5.09 22.40 10.92
N TRP A 626 -5.58 23.17 9.94
CA TRP A 626 -6.20 22.65 8.74
C TRP A 626 -5.22 22.10 7.71
#